data_AF-A0A7J5Z1S2-F1
#
_entry.id   AF-A0A7J5Z1S2-F1
#
_cell.length_a   1.000
_cell.length_b   1.000
_cell.length_c   1.000
_cell.angle_alpha   90.00
_cell.angle_beta   90.00
_cell.angle_gamma   90.00
#
_symmetry.space_group_name_H-M   'P 1'
#
loop_
_entity.id
_entity.type
_entity.pdbx_description
1 polymer ?
#
loop_
_entity_poly.entity_id
_entity_poly.type
_entity_poly.pdbx_seq_one_letter_code
_entity_poly.pdbx_strand_id
1 'polypeptide(L)'
;MSSATGEKSGNYNTAASTCGPSPPEEALCSLHSEKLRLFCLDHQQPVCLVCRDSRTHTNHRFRPIDEAAQDLREELQKSLQPFQEKLKLFEEVQVKFDQTAGHMKVQAQHTETQIKSSLRSFTSF
;
A
#
# COMPACT_ATOMS: atom_id res chain seq x y z
N MET A 1 28.53 -28.18 13.18
CA MET A 1 29.00 -27.02 12.39
C MET A 1 27.78 -26.47 11.66
N SER A 2 26.83 -25.86 12.38
CA SER A 2 26.77 -24.42 12.68
C SER A 2 26.66 -23.60 11.40
N SER A 3 25.45 -23.15 11.07
CA SER A 3 25.20 -21.91 10.34
C SER A 3 23.75 -21.52 10.52
N ALA A 4 23.53 -20.66 11.52
CA ALA A 4 22.32 -19.88 11.69
C ALA A 4 22.46 -18.60 10.86
N THR A 5 21.39 -18.23 10.16
CA THR A 5 21.15 -16.90 9.61
C THR A 5 19.67 -16.65 9.92
N GLY A 6 19.27 -15.80 10.85
CA GLY A 6 19.80 -14.48 11.20
C GLY A 6 18.64 -13.50 10.99
N GLU A 7 17.57 -13.66 11.77
CA GLU A 7 16.44 -12.73 11.81
C GLU A 7 16.92 -11.40 12.41
N LYS A 8 16.92 -10.33 11.60
CA LYS A 8 17.05 -8.96 12.10
C LYS A 8 15.71 -8.26 11.95
N SER A 9 14.84 -8.44 12.93
CA SER A 9 13.73 -7.51 13.16
C SER A 9 14.30 -6.21 13.73
N GLY A 10 14.46 -5.21 12.86
CA GLY A 10 14.82 -3.86 13.26
C GLY A 10 13.64 -3.19 13.96
N ASN A 11 13.78 -2.97 15.27
CA ASN A 11 12.79 -2.30 16.11
C ASN A 11 13.12 -0.80 16.16
N TYR A 12 12.49 0.02 15.32
CA TYR A 12 12.63 1.48 15.37
C TYR A 12 11.64 2.04 16.39
N ASN A 13 12.07 2.14 17.64
CA ASN A 13 11.35 2.89 18.66
C ASN A 13 11.55 4.39 18.39
N THR A 14 10.76 4.96 17.49
CA THR A 14 10.67 6.41 17.32
C THR A 14 9.82 6.95 18.48
N ALA A 15 10.45 7.76 19.34
CA ALA A 15 9.78 8.46 20.42
C ALA A 15 8.57 9.23 19.87
N ALA A 16 7.38 8.85 20.33
CA ALA A 16 6.13 9.53 20.01
C ALA A 16 6.15 10.92 20.66
N SER A 17 6.58 11.93 19.90
CA SER A 17 6.35 13.33 20.22
C SER A 17 4.86 13.60 20.02
N THR A 18 4.07 13.35 21.06
CA THR A 18 2.63 13.60 21.07
C THR A 18 2.38 15.10 21.25
N CYS A 19 2.41 15.85 20.14
CA CYS A 19 1.63 17.08 20.09
C CYS A 19 0.16 16.65 20.13
N GLY A 20 -0.57 17.09 21.17
CA GLY A 20 -2.02 16.95 21.20
C GLY A 20 -2.66 17.58 19.96
N PRO A 21 -3.91 17.25 19.64
CA PRO A 21 -4.59 17.83 18.48
C PRO A 21 -4.66 19.35 18.68
N SER A 22 -3.81 20.08 17.97
CA SER A 22 -4.01 21.49 17.72
C SER A 22 -5.35 21.63 16.97
N PRO A 23 -6.09 22.74 17.16
CA PRO A 23 -7.23 23.05 16.30
C PRO A 23 -6.79 22.88 14.84
N PRO A 24 -7.65 22.34 13.94
CA PRO A 24 -7.30 22.25 12.54
C PRO A 24 -6.86 23.62 12.06
N GLU A 25 -5.58 23.78 11.72
CA GLU A 25 -5.09 25.03 11.18
C GLU A 25 -5.92 25.32 9.93
N GLU A 26 -6.59 26.47 9.91
CA GLU A 26 -7.42 26.83 8.78
C GLU A 26 -6.52 27.00 7.55
N ALA A 27 -6.71 26.17 6.53
CA ALA A 27 -5.92 26.27 5.31
C ALA A 27 -6.25 27.57 4.57
N LEU A 28 -5.24 28.42 4.41
CA LEU A 28 -5.37 29.72 3.75
C LEU A 28 -4.82 29.68 2.32
N CYS A 29 -5.43 30.46 1.45
CA CYS A 29 -4.92 30.73 0.11
C CYS A 29 -3.64 31.56 0.19
N SER A 30 -2.55 31.08 -0.37
CA SER A 30 -1.25 31.77 -0.32
C SER A 30 -1.23 33.12 -1.04
N LEU A 31 -2.15 33.36 -1.98
CA LEU A 31 -2.21 34.62 -2.74
C LEU A 31 -3.08 35.70 -2.09
N HIS A 32 -4.12 35.29 -1.37
CA HIS A 32 -5.14 36.20 -0.84
C HIS A 32 -5.23 36.20 0.68
N SER A 33 -4.54 35.27 1.34
CA SER A 33 -4.64 35.03 2.79
C SER A 33 -6.06 34.73 3.27
N GLU A 34 -6.92 34.28 2.36
CA GLU A 34 -8.33 33.95 2.58
C GLU A 34 -8.52 32.45 2.79
N LYS A 35 -9.50 32.08 3.61
CA LYS A 35 -9.81 30.66 3.86
C LYS A 35 -10.18 29.93 2.57
N LEU A 36 -9.58 28.76 2.36
CA LEU A 36 -9.94 27.87 1.25
C LEU A 36 -11.32 27.26 1.55
N ARG A 37 -12.30 27.51 0.67
CA ARG A 37 -13.69 27.08 0.87
C ARG A 37 -14.23 26.25 -0.29
N LEU A 38 -13.62 26.39 -1.47
CA LEU A 38 -14.07 25.75 -2.69
C LEU A 38 -12.97 24.84 -3.23
N PHE A 39 -13.37 23.88 -4.05
CA PHE A 39 -12.48 23.06 -4.84
C PHE A 39 -12.80 23.29 -6.31
N CYS A 40 -11.80 23.68 -7.09
CA CYS A 40 -11.89 23.81 -8.54
C CYS A 40 -11.78 22.41 -9.15
N LEU A 41 -12.82 21.95 -9.84
CA LEU A 41 -12.86 20.60 -10.42
C LEU A 41 -11.92 20.47 -11.63
N ASP A 42 -11.78 21.53 -12.43
CA ASP A 42 -10.97 21.52 -13.64
C ASP A 42 -9.47 21.50 -13.33
N HIS A 43 -9.05 22.28 -12.33
CA HIS A 43 -7.67 22.33 -11.87
C HIS A 43 -7.36 21.34 -10.74
N GLN A 44 -8.37 20.65 -10.20
CA GLN A 44 -8.26 19.73 -9.07
C GLN A 44 -7.50 20.32 -7.87
N GLN A 45 -7.87 21.55 -7.46
CA GLN A 45 -7.20 22.24 -6.35
C GLN A 45 -8.17 23.03 -5.47
N PRO A 46 -7.89 23.18 -4.17
CA PRO A 46 -8.66 24.05 -3.29
C PRO A 46 -8.38 25.52 -3.60
N VAL A 47 -9.43 26.35 -3.56
CA VAL A 47 -9.35 27.79 -3.83
C VAL A 47 -10.18 28.58 -2.81
N CYS A 48 -9.80 29.85 -2.61
CA CYS A 48 -10.62 30.81 -1.87
C CYS A 48 -11.67 31.45 -2.80
N LEU A 49 -12.59 32.23 -2.23
CA LEU A 49 -13.65 32.91 -2.99
C LEU A 49 -13.09 33.96 -3.97
N VAL A 50 -11.97 34.62 -3.64
CA VAL A 50 -11.31 35.59 -4.54
C VAL A 50 -10.71 34.88 -5.76
N CYS A 51 -10.07 33.72 -5.55
CA CYS A 51 -9.56 32.90 -6.65
C CYS A 51 -10.65 32.47 -7.62
N ARG A 52 -11.85 32.13 -7.15
CA ARG A 52 -12.98 31.71 -8.01
C ARG A 52 -13.31 32.75 -9.08
N ASP A 53 -13.31 34.03 -8.71
CA ASP A 53 -13.68 35.13 -9.58
C ASP A 53 -12.48 35.69 -10.38
N SER A 54 -11.29 35.09 -10.21
CA SER A 54 -10.09 35.47 -10.95
C SER A 54 -10.12 34.99 -12.40
N ARG A 55 -9.33 35.65 -13.25
CA ARG A 55 -9.15 35.25 -14.67
C ARG A 55 -8.67 33.80 -14.82
N THR A 56 -7.85 33.32 -13.88
CA THR A 56 -7.31 31.95 -13.86
C THR A 56 -8.41 30.89 -13.76
N HIS A 57 -9.56 31.24 -13.19
CA HIS A 57 -10.65 30.32 -12.87
C HIS A 57 -11.94 30.65 -13.63
N THR A 58 -11.84 31.47 -14.67
CA THR A 58 -12.99 31.86 -15.48
C THR A 58 -13.62 30.64 -16.16
N ASN A 59 -14.93 30.47 -15.99
CA ASN A 59 -15.74 29.35 -16.50
C ASN A 59 -15.40 27.97 -15.90
N HIS A 60 -14.64 27.90 -14.81
CA HIS A 60 -14.37 26.63 -14.14
C HIS A 60 -15.52 26.22 -13.24
N ARG A 61 -15.59 24.92 -12.94
CA ARG A 61 -16.59 24.34 -12.06
C ARG A 61 -16.04 24.22 -10.65
N PHE A 62 -16.91 24.45 -9.67
CA PHE A 62 -16.55 24.44 -8.25
C PHE A 62 -17.51 23.57 -7.45
N ARG A 63 -17.00 23.04 -6.35
CA ARG A 63 -17.79 22.47 -5.25
C ARG A 63 -17.29 23.02 -3.91
N PRO A 64 -18.12 23.05 -2.86
CA PRO A 64 -17.64 23.19 -1.49
C PRO A 64 -16.55 22.17 -1.19
N ILE A 65 -15.54 22.58 -0.41
CA ILE A 65 -14.36 21.74 -0.16
C ILE A 65 -14.73 20.43 0.55
N ASP A 66 -15.71 20.45 1.46
CA ASP A 66 -16.15 19.27 2.20
C ASP A 66 -16.85 18.24 1.29
N GLU A 67 -17.69 18.72 0.36
CA GLU A 67 -18.35 17.87 -0.64
C GLU A 67 -17.33 17.26 -1.61
N ALA A 68 -16.40 18.06 -2.13
CA ALA A 68 -15.34 17.56 -2.99
C ALA A 68 -14.44 16.56 -2.26
N ALA A 69 -14.14 16.79 -0.97
CA ALA A 69 -13.37 15.87 -0.16
C ALA A 69 -14.11 14.54 0.07
N GLN A 70 -15.43 14.58 0.29
CA GLN A 70 -16.24 13.36 0.39
C GLN A 70 -16.21 12.57 -0.93
N ASP A 71 -16.53 13.23 -2.05
CA ASP A 71 -16.56 12.60 -3.37
C ASP A 71 -15.20 11.96 -3.72
N LEU A 72 -14.11 12.68 -3.48
CA LEU A 72 -12.76 12.18 -3.76
C LEU A 72 -12.38 11.00 -2.84
N ARG A 73 -12.80 11.00 -1.57
CA ARG A 73 -12.60 9.85 -0.67
C ARG A 73 -13.36 8.62 -1.16
N GLU A 74 -14.60 8.79 -1.61
CA GLU A 74 -15.42 7.71 -2.15
C GLU A 74 -14.82 7.14 -3.45
N GLU A 75 -14.39 8.02 -4.37
CA GLU A 75 -13.72 7.62 -5.61
C GLU A 75 -12.41 6.89 -5.32
N LEU A 76 -11.60 7.42 -4.41
CA LEU A 76 -10.35 6.78 -3.98
C LEU A 76 -10.61 5.41 -3.36
N GLN A 77 -11.61 5.29 -2.48
CA GLN A 77 -11.97 4.01 -1.87
C GLN A 77 -12.41 2.98 -2.92
N LYS A 78 -13.22 3.40 -3.90
CA LYS A 78 -13.62 2.53 -5.03
C LYS A 78 -12.42 2.10 -5.86
N SER A 79 -11.49 3.01 -6.13
CA SER A 79 -10.26 2.71 -6.86
C SER A 79 -9.33 1.77 -6.09
N LEU A 80 -9.27 1.89 -4.75
CA LEU A 80 -8.42 1.07 -3.89
C LEU A 80 -8.94 -0.37 -3.70
N GLN A 81 -10.25 -0.60 -3.74
CA GLN A 81 -10.86 -1.91 -3.49
C GLN A 81 -10.24 -3.05 -4.34
N PRO A 82 -10.15 -2.93 -5.68
CA PRO A 82 -9.54 -3.97 -6.51
C PRO A 82 -8.08 -4.27 -6.17
N PHE A 83 -7.31 -3.27 -5.74
CA PHE A 83 -5.92 -3.48 -5.33
C PHE A 83 -5.82 -4.24 -4.00
N GLN A 84 -6.73 -3.99 -3.06
CA GLN A 84 -6.80 -4.74 -1.82
C GLN A 84 -7.18 -6.20 -2.06
N GLU A 85 -8.12 -6.47 -2.96
CA GLU A 85 -8.48 -7.83 -3.37
C GLU A 85 -7.30 -8.54 -4.05
N LYS A 86 -6.62 -7.85 -4.97
CA LYS A 86 -5.45 -8.39 -5.66
C LYS A 86 -4.30 -8.72 -4.70
N LEU A 87 -4.10 -7.90 -3.68
CA LEU A 87 -3.09 -8.14 -2.65
C LEU A 87 -3.40 -9.43 -1.87
N LYS A 88 -4.65 -9.62 -1.42
CA LYS A 88 -5.08 -10.87 -0.76
C LYS A 88 -4.88 -12.10 -1.65
N LEU A 89 -5.23 -11.98 -2.93
CA LEU A 89 -5.01 -13.07 -3.91
C LEU A 89 -3.52 -13.41 -4.06
N PHE A 90 -2.63 -12.40 -4.07
CA PHE A 90 -1.20 -12.66 -4.13
C PHE A 90 -0.66 -13.34 -2.87
N GLU A 91 -1.14 -12.96 -1.69
CA GLU A 91 -0.77 -13.64 -0.44
C GLU A 91 -1.19 -15.12 -0.47
N GLU A 92 -2.41 -15.43 -0.91
CA GLU A 92 -2.89 -16.81 -1.05
C GLU A 92 -2.05 -17.62 -2.05
N VAL A 93 -1.73 -17.02 -3.18
CA VAL A 93 -0.92 -17.65 -4.22
C VAL A 93 0.50 -17.89 -3.73
N GLN A 94 1.10 -16.94 -3.01
CA GLN A 94 2.42 -17.06 -2.42
C GLN A 94 2.49 -18.26 -1.46
N VAL A 95 1.52 -18.38 -0.55
CA VAL A 95 1.43 -19.52 0.38
C VAL A 95 1.36 -20.86 -0.38
N LYS A 96 0.56 -20.93 -1.46
CA LYS A 96 0.47 -22.14 -2.29
C LYS A 96 1.79 -22.47 -2.98
N PHE A 97 2.51 -21.46 -3.47
CA PHE A 97 3.83 -21.64 -4.06
C PHE A 97 4.83 -22.18 -3.03
N ASP A 98 4.88 -21.59 -1.84
CA ASP A 98 5.79 -22.01 -0.77
C ASP A 98 5.50 -23.46 -0.34
N GLN A 99 4.23 -23.82 -0.20
CA GLN A 99 3.81 -25.19 0.09
C GLN A 99 4.25 -26.17 -1.02
N THR A 100 4.04 -25.80 -2.28
CA THR A 100 4.40 -26.63 -3.44
C THR A 100 5.91 -26.82 -3.52
N ALA A 101 6.69 -25.75 -3.34
CA ALA A 101 8.14 -25.81 -3.29
C ALA A 101 8.64 -26.71 -2.15
N GLY A 102 8.00 -26.65 -0.98
CA GLY A 102 8.26 -27.54 0.14
C GLY A 102 8.03 -29.02 -0.21
N HIS A 103 6.89 -29.34 -0.82
CA HIS A 103 6.59 -30.72 -1.25
C HIS A 103 7.59 -31.22 -2.29
N MET A 104 7.92 -30.40 -3.29
CA MET A 104 8.91 -30.75 -4.31
C MET A 104 10.28 -31.06 -3.70
N LYS A 105 10.70 -30.29 -2.69
CA LYS A 105 11.97 -30.52 -1.98
C LYS A 105 11.99 -31.88 -1.27
N VAL A 106 10.94 -32.18 -0.50
CA VAL A 106 10.83 -33.47 0.22
C VAL A 106 10.78 -34.64 -0.77
N GLN A 107 9.98 -34.50 -1.84
CA GLN A 107 9.87 -35.51 -2.88
C GLN A 107 11.22 -35.78 -3.57
N ALA A 108 11.97 -34.72 -3.92
CA ALA A 108 13.29 -34.87 -4.52
C ALA A 108 14.27 -35.62 -3.61
N GLN A 109 14.32 -35.28 -2.32
CA GLN A 109 15.17 -35.96 -1.35
C GLN A 109 14.78 -37.43 -1.15
N HIS A 110 13.49 -37.72 -1.13
CA HIS A 110 12.99 -39.08 -1.00
C HIS A 110 13.35 -39.92 -2.22
N THR A 111 13.12 -39.41 -3.43
CA THR A 111 13.49 -40.08 -4.69
C THR A 111 15.01 -40.31 -4.77
N GLU A 112 15.83 -39.32 -4.40
CA GLU A 112 17.28 -39.47 -4.33
C GLU A 112 17.69 -40.61 -3.39
N THR A 113 17.07 -40.68 -2.21
CA THR A 113 17.35 -41.71 -1.21
C THR A 113 16.97 -43.10 -1.72
N GLN A 114 15.80 -43.23 -2.35
CA GLN A 114 15.36 -44.49 -2.97
C GLN A 114 16.36 -44.95 -4.03
N ILE A 115 16.73 -44.08 -4.98
CA ILE A 115 17.72 -44.40 -6.03
C ILE A 115 19.03 -44.88 -5.41
N LYS A 116 19.57 -44.16 -4.42
CA LYS A 116 20.81 -44.56 -3.73
C LYS A 116 20.70 -45.93 -3.06
N SER A 117 19.60 -46.20 -2.38
CA SER A 117 19.37 -47.48 -1.70
C SER A 117 19.25 -48.65 -2.69
N SER A 118 18.53 -48.47 -3.80
CA SER A 118 18.42 -49.47 -4.85
C SER A 118 19.78 -49.77 -5.47
N LEU A 119 20.56 -48.75 -5.84
CA LEU A 119 21.91 -48.95 -6.37
C LEU A 119 22.81 -49.72 -5.40
N ARG A 120 22.78 -49.40 -4.10
CA ARG A 120 23.56 -50.14 -3.09
C ARG A 120 23.20 -51.62 -3.05
N SER A 121 21.92 -51.96 -3.13
CA SER A 121 21.45 -53.35 -3.14
C SER A 121 21.93 -54.15 -4.35
N PHE A 122 22.12 -53.49 -5.50
CA PHE A 122 22.66 -54.12 -6.70
C PHE A 122 24.18 -54.29 -6.67
N THR A 123 24.90 -53.45 -5.92
CA THR A 123 26.37 -53.48 -5.84
C THR A 123 26.93 -54.36 -4.73
N SER A 124 26.09 -55.00 -3.91
CA SER A 124 26.50 -55.81 -2.75
C SER A 124 26.73 -57.31 -3.06
N PHE A 125 27.32 -57.62 -4.22
CA PHE A 125 27.79 -58.96 -4.61
C PHE A 125 29.31 -58.93 -4.83
#